data_AF-A0A1E3S030-F1
#
_entry.id   AF-A0A1E3S030-F1
#
_cell.length_a   1.000
_cell.length_b   1.000
_cell.length_c   1.000
_cell.angle_alpha   90.00
_cell.angle_beta   90.00
_cell.angle_gamma   90.00
#
_symmetry.space_group_name_H-M   'P 1'
#
loop_
_entity.id
_entity.type
_entity.pdbx_description
1 polymer ?
#
loop_
_entity_poly.entity_id
_entity_poly.type
_entity_poly.pdbx_seq_one_letter_code
_entity_poly.pdbx_strand_id
1 'polypeptide(L)'
;MATHPTLGVEEEFLLADPASGEPVAVNVDTARHAAERGVKLQLELTSCQIETTSDVFGAGHELRADLLRLRRAAAEAATASGAQLLAVGLPPAVPHQFPITDTPRYREIGDKFGMIAHEQGICGCHVHVAVPSREAAIRVSNRLRPWLPVLLALTANSAVYRNTDTGYASWRSVLWARWPSAGPPPHFDSVDEYDAVVAMLRDAGAVLDDGMVYWDVRPSATFPTIEVRVADVPATVAETVLLAMLVRATVMTALDEERQGQPVPALAPHALKAAYWKSARDGLDGEAVDLLEGHHSVPARLLLDRLVDRVRPALEAVGDFDAVTEELVRVTEQGNGAMRQRRAWQRRHDVADVIAAATEATTSGC
;
A
#
# COMPACT_ATOMS: atom_id res chain seq x y z
N MET A 1 -28.13 -3.32 -5.32
CA MET A 1 -27.20 -2.61 -4.43
C MET A 1 -26.49 -3.67 -3.61
N ALA A 2 -25.16 -3.61 -3.48
CA ALA A 2 -24.43 -4.57 -2.66
C ALA A 2 -24.90 -4.50 -1.20
N THR A 3 -25.07 -5.65 -0.55
CA THR A 3 -25.52 -5.76 0.85
C THR A 3 -24.37 -5.52 1.85
N HIS A 4 -23.13 -5.55 1.37
CA HIS A 4 -21.90 -5.34 2.13
C HIS A 4 -21.05 -4.24 1.50
N PRO A 5 -20.13 -3.61 2.26
CA PRO A 5 -19.20 -2.63 1.73
C PRO A 5 -18.46 -3.11 0.47
N THR A 6 -18.54 -2.30 -0.58
CA THR A 6 -17.74 -2.51 -1.80
C THR A 6 -16.31 -2.02 -1.58
N LEU A 7 -15.39 -2.50 -2.41
CA LEU A 7 -13.98 -2.09 -2.38
C LEU A 7 -13.47 -1.71 -3.77
N GLY A 8 -12.38 -0.94 -3.80
CA GLY A 8 -11.59 -0.63 -4.99
C GLY A 8 -10.11 -0.53 -4.62
N VAL A 9 -9.22 -0.77 -5.58
CA VAL A 9 -7.77 -0.85 -5.35
C VAL A 9 -7.01 0.04 -6.32
N GLU A 10 -6.05 0.79 -5.80
CA GLU A 10 -5.04 1.50 -6.58
C GLU A 10 -3.70 0.78 -6.40
N GLU A 11 -3.01 0.47 -7.50
CA GLU A 11 -1.66 -0.10 -7.50
C GLU A 11 -0.72 0.84 -8.25
N GLU A 12 0.32 1.30 -7.57
CA GLU A 12 1.41 2.07 -8.18
C GLU A 12 2.52 1.10 -8.63
N PHE A 13 3.14 1.39 -9.77
CA PHE A 13 4.21 0.55 -10.33
C PHE A 13 5.40 1.39 -10.79
N LEU A 14 6.57 0.76 -10.74
CA LEU A 14 7.80 1.33 -11.26
C LEU A 14 8.00 0.94 -12.72
N LEU A 15 8.37 1.91 -13.55
CA LEU A 15 8.86 1.72 -14.90
C LEU A 15 10.39 1.68 -14.85
N ALA A 16 10.95 0.53 -15.22
CA ALA A 16 12.39 0.31 -15.19
C ALA A 16 12.95 0.02 -16.60
N ASP A 17 14.21 0.34 -16.83
CA ASP A 17 14.94 -0.05 -18.01
C ASP A 17 15.12 -1.58 -18.02
N PRO A 18 14.83 -2.29 -19.12
CA PRO A 18 14.96 -3.76 -19.18
C PRO A 18 16.38 -4.29 -19.00
N ALA A 19 17.41 -3.51 -19.32
CA ALA A 19 18.80 -3.95 -19.29
C ALA A 19 19.49 -3.68 -17.94
N SER A 20 19.28 -2.49 -17.38
CA SER A 20 19.91 -2.02 -16.15
C SER A 20 19.00 -2.15 -14.92
N GLY A 21 17.68 -2.18 -15.11
CA GLY A 21 16.69 -2.14 -14.04
C GLY A 21 16.52 -0.78 -13.37
N GLU A 22 17.17 0.25 -13.89
CA GLU A 22 17.06 1.61 -13.35
C GLU A 22 15.70 2.24 -13.70
N PRO A 23 15.16 3.12 -12.85
CA PRO A 23 13.94 3.86 -13.17
C PRO A 23 14.04 4.68 -14.46
N VAL A 24 13.03 4.60 -15.33
CA VAL A 24 12.98 5.33 -16.61
C VAL A 24 11.76 6.22 -16.72
N ALA A 25 11.98 7.44 -17.21
CA ALA A 25 11.00 8.52 -17.26
C ALA A 25 10.04 8.43 -18.47
N VAL A 26 9.25 7.35 -18.56
CA VAL A 26 8.38 7.07 -19.72
C VAL A 26 6.91 6.87 -19.34
N ASN A 27 6.46 7.46 -18.22
CA ASN A 27 5.08 7.29 -17.75
C ASN A 27 4.02 7.84 -18.72
N VAL A 28 4.26 8.99 -19.37
CA VAL A 28 3.32 9.58 -20.34
C VAL A 28 3.14 8.67 -21.56
N ASP A 29 4.22 8.13 -22.10
CA ASP A 29 4.15 7.20 -23.23
C ASP A 29 3.52 5.87 -22.84
N THR A 30 3.83 5.36 -21.66
CA THR A 30 3.18 4.17 -21.09
C THR A 30 1.67 4.38 -20.94
N ALA A 31 1.25 5.52 -20.39
CA ALA A 31 -0.17 5.85 -20.22
C ALA A 31 -0.89 5.98 -21.57
N ARG A 32 -0.24 6.56 -22.58
CA ARG A 32 -0.76 6.64 -23.96
C ARG A 32 -0.96 5.24 -24.56
N HIS A 33 0.02 4.35 -24.46
CA HIS A 33 -0.09 2.98 -24.97
C HIS A 33 -1.12 2.14 -24.20
N ALA A 34 -1.31 2.38 -22.90
CA ALA A 34 -2.39 1.74 -22.14
C ALA A 34 -3.78 2.24 -22.57
N ALA A 35 -3.91 3.54 -22.87
CA ALA A 35 -5.18 4.11 -23.33
C ALA A 35 -5.60 3.54 -24.69
N GLU A 36 -4.65 3.30 -25.61
CA GLU A 36 -4.88 2.57 -26.88
C GLU A 36 -5.44 1.16 -26.64
N ARG A 37 -5.24 0.59 -25.45
CA ARG A 37 -5.73 -0.73 -24.99
C ARG A 37 -6.96 -0.63 -24.09
N GLY A 38 -7.56 0.56 -23.96
CA GLY A 38 -8.75 0.78 -23.13
C GLY A 38 -8.49 0.81 -21.63
N VAL A 39 -7.24 0.98 -21.18
CA VAL A 39 -6.89 1.14 -19.77
C VAL A 39 -6.37 2.55 -19.53
N LYS A 40 -7.01 3.27 -18.62
CA LYS A 40 -6.51 4.57 -18.16
C LYS A 40 -5.52 4.34 -17.02
N LEU A 41 -4.27 4.69 -17.25
CA LEU A 41 -3.27 4.80 -16.19
C LEU A 41 -3.21 6.24 -15.69
N GLN A 42 -3.04 6.43 -14.39
CA GLN A 42 -2.71 7.75 -13.84
C GLN A 42 -1.19 7.94 -13.86
N LEU A 43 -0.79 9.20 -13.90
CA LEU A 43 0.61 9.60 -13.74
C LEU A 43 0.84 9.94 -12.28
N GLU A 44 1.97 9.52 -11.75
CA GLU A 44 2.37 9.79 -10.37
C GLU A 44 3.38 10.94 -10.23
N LEU A 45 3.74 11.26 -8.98
CA LEU A 45 4.69 12.32 -8.66
C LEU A 45 5.99 12.21 -9.47
N THR A 46 6.55 11.00 -9.58
CA THR A 46 7.74 10.76 -10.41
C THR A 46 7.37 10.23 -11.79
N SER A 47 8.14 10.63 -12.79
CA SER A 47 7.84 10.27 -14.18
C SER A 47 8.22 8.83 -14.56
N CYS A 48 8.76 8.07 -13.60
CA CYS A 48 9.02 6.64 -13.72
C CYS A 48 7.95 5.78 -13.05
N GLN A 49 6.77 6.35 -12.77
CA GLN A 49 5.68 5.64 -12.13
C GLN A 49 4.37 5.83 -12.87
N ILE A 50 3.56 4.77 -12.82
CA ILE A 50 2.17 4.76 -13.26
C ILE A 50 1.30 4.11 -12.18
N GLU A 51 0.03 4.47 -12.15
CA GLU A 51 -0.95 3.86 -11.26
C GLU A 51 -2.09 3.24 -12.07
N THR A 52 -2.52 2.05 -11.65
CA THR A 52 -3.77 1.43 -12.10
C THR A 52 -4.83 1.61 -11.01
N THR A 53 -6.06 1.93 -11.41
CA THR A 53 -7.23 1.97 -10.50
C THR A 53 -8.23 0.91 -10.93
N SER A 54 -8.63 0.02 -10.02
CA SER A 54 -9.66 -0.97 -10.28
C SER A 54 -11.05 -0.34 -10.38
N ASP A 55 -11.99 -1.05 -11.00
CA ASP A 55 -13.40 -0.78 -10.78
C ASP A 55 -13.81 -1.09 -9.31
N VAL A 56 -15.05 -0.78 -8.96
CA VAL A 56 -15.60 -1.01 -7.61
C VAL A 56 -16.32 -2.36 -7.57
N PHE A 57 -15.89 -3.23 -6.66
CA PHE A 57 -16.35 -4.62 -6.58
C PHE A 57 -16.98 -5.00 -5.25
N GLY A 58 -17.90 -5.98 -5.32
CA GLY A 58 -18.52 -6.61 -4.15
C GLY A 58 -17.89 -7.95 -3.79
N ALA A 59 -17.07 -8.56 -4.66
CA ALA A 59 -16.46 -9.85 -4.42
C ALA A 59 -14.97 -9.87 -4.81
N GLY A 60 -14.15 -10.59 -4.03
CA GLY A 60 -12.70 -10.67 -4.26
C GLY A 60 -12.30 -11.28 -5.60
N HIS A 61 -13.10 -12.21 -6.14
CA HIS A 61 -12.81 -12.83 -7.43
C HIS A 61 -13.00 -11.88 -8.63
N GLU A 62 -13.95 -10.94 -8.53
CA GLU A 62 -14.16 -9.90 -9.54
C GLU A 62 -12.99 -8.92 -9.54
N LEU A 63 -12.57 -8.47 -8.34
CA LEU A 63 -11.36 -7.66 -8.16
C LEU A 63 -10.15 -8.37 -8.76
N ARG A 64 -9.96 -9.66 -8.48
CA ARG A 64 -8.83 -10.45 -9.00
C ARG A 64 -8.80 -10.44 -10.53
N ALA A 65 -9.94 -10.64 -11.18
CA ALA A 65 -10.03 -10.64 -12.64
C ALA A 65 -9.67 -9.27 -13.23
N ASP A 66 -10.10 -8.18 -12.59
CA ASP A 66 -9.80 -6.82 -13.03
C ASP A 66 -8.34 -6.45 -12.83
N LEU A 67 -7.75 -6.76 -11.67
CA LEU A 67 -6.33 -6.52 -11.40
C LEU A 67 -5.41 -7.30 -12.37
N LEU A 68 -5.75 -8.56 -12.70
CA LEU A 68 -5.02 -9.31 -13.73
C LEU A 68 -5.08 -8.61 -15.10
N ARG A 69 -6.24 -8.10 -15.49
CA ARG A 69 -6.42 -7.35 -16.74
C ARG A 69 -5.61 -6.05 -16.72
N LEU A 70 -5.66 -5.29 -15.62
CA LEU A 70 -4.96 -4.02 -15.45
C LEU A 70 -3.44 -4.21 -15.48
N ARG A 71 -2.89 -5.16 -14.69
CA ARG A 71 -1.45 -5.44 -14.69
C ARG A 71 -0.95 -5.94 -16.04
N ARG A 72 -1.72 -6.80 -16.75
CA ARG A 72 -1.38 -7.22 -18.12
C ARG A 72 -1.29 -6.02 -19.06
N ALA A 73 -2.31 -5.17 -19.08
CA ALA A 73 -2.34 -4.00 -19.97
C ALA A 73 -1.22 -3.00 -19.64
N ALA A 74 -0.95 -2.76 -18.36
CA ALA A 74 0.14 -1.89 -17.92
C ALA A 74 1.52 -2.46 -18.31
N ALA A 75 1.74 -3.76 -18.16
CA ALA A 75 3.00 -4.41 -18.54
C ALA A 75 3.24 -4.38 -20.06
N GLU A 76 2.20 -4.62 -20.85
CA GLU A 76 2.26 -4.52 -22.32
C GLU A 76 2.51 -3.07 -22.78
N ALA A 77 1.92 -2.09 -22.10
CA ALA A 77 2.14 -0.67 -22.38
C ALA A 77 3.54 -0.19 -21.98
N ALA A 78 4.08 -0.66 -20.85
CA ALA A 78 5.45 -0.40 -20.45
C ALA A 78 6.43 -0.97 -21.50
N THR A 79 6.20 -2.22 -21.94
CA THR A 79 7.00 -2.87 -22.98
C THR A 79 6.98 -2.08 -24.29
N ALA A 80 5.81 -1.60 -24.73
CA ALA A 80 5.68 -0.75 -25.92
C ALA A 80 6.44 0.58 -25.80
N SER A 81 6.66 1.05 -24.57
CA SER A 81 7.42 2.28 -24.26
C SER A 81 8.92 2.02 -24.04
N GLY A 82 9.39 0.79 -24.22
CA GLY A 82 10.78 0.40 -23.98
C GLY A 82 11.15 0.20 -22.50
N ALA A 83 10.16 0.03 -21.62
CA ALA A 83 10.34 -0.21 -20.19
C ALA A 83 9.81 -1.60 -19.78
N GLN A 84 10.18 -2.04 -18.58
CA GLN A 84 9.54 -3.14 -17.86
C GLN A 84 8.75 -2.60 -16.67
N LEU A 85 7.62 -3.24 -16.36
CA LEU A 85 6.77 -2.89 -15.24
C LEU A 85 7.17 -3.71 -14.00
N LEU A 86 7.38 -3.05 -12.86
CA LEU A 86 7.74 -3.70 -11.60
C LEU A 86 6.76 -3.31 -10.48
N ALA A 87 6.14 -4.32 -9.86
CA ALA A 87 5.44 -4.21 -8.59
C ALA A 87 6.45 -4.30 -7.43
N VAL A 88 7.09 -3.17 -7.11
CA VAL A 88 8.09 -3.03 -6.03
C VAL A 88 7.84 -1.74 -5.28
N GLY A 89 7.94 -1.77 -3.95
CA GLY A 89 7.68 -0.58 -3.13
C GLY A 89 8.73 0.54 -3.32
N LEU A 90 9.94 0.18 -3.75
CA LEU A 90 11.02 1.09 -4.10
C LEU A 90 11.90 0.50 -5.22
N PRO A 91 12.65 1.33 -5.97
CA PRO A 91 13.56 0.86 -7.01
C PRO A 91 14.71 0.03 -6.45
N PRO A 92 14.85 -1.24 -6.86
CA PRO A 92 15.96 -2.06 -6.41
C PRO A 92 17.30 -1.53 -6.91
N ALA A 93 17.38 -1.04 -8.15
CA ALA A 93 18.60 -0.49 -8.76
C ALA A 93 18.88 0.97 -8.33
N VAL A 94 20.11 1.43 -8.54
CA VAL A 94 20.50 2.82 -8.25
C VAL A 94 19.87 3.75 -9.29
N PRO A 95 19.02 4.70 -8.91
CA PRO A 95 18.48 5.68 -9.85
C PRO A 95 19.55 6.70 -10.24
N HIS A 96 19.60 7.08 -11.51
CA HIS A 96 20.33 8.29 -11.92
C HIS A 96 19.66 9.57 -11.39
N GLN A 97 18.34 9.63 -11.47
CA GLN A 97 17.49 10.71 -10.95
C GLN A 97 16.06 10.20 -10.73
N PHE A 98 15.29 10.86 -9.86
CA PHE A 98 13.82 10.74 -9.84
C PHE A 98 13.22 12.02 -10.42
N PRO A 99 12.95 12.04 -11.73
CA PRO A 99 12.36 13.20 -12.36
C PRO A 99 10.91 13.35 -11.89
N ILE A 100 10.53 14.58 -11.60
CA ILE A 100 9.15 14.93 -11.26
C ILE A 100 8.33 14.98 -12.56
N THR A 101 7.15 14.39 -12.54
CA THR A 101 6.20 14.46 -13.66
C THR A 101 5.85 15.92 -13.93
N ASP A 102 5.89 16.34 -15.19
CA ASP A 102 5.79 17.75 -15.59
C ASP A 102 4.34 18.29 -15.58
N THR A 103 3.68 18.23 -14.42
CA THR A 103 2.39 18.88 -14.17
C THR A 103 2.56 20.07 -13.23
N PRO A 104 1.67 21.10 -13.31
CA PRO A 104 1.69 22.22 -12.38
C PRO A 104 1.69 21.79 -10.91
N ARG A 105 0.86 20.80 -10.56
CA ARG A 105 0.75 20.26 -9.19
C ARG A 105 2.07 19.66 -8.71
N TYR A 106 2.68 18.78 -9.52
CA TYR A 106 3.87 18.06 -9.08
C TYR A 106 5.11 18.96 -9.03
N ARG A 107 5.21 19.97 -9.91
CA ARG A 107 6.23 21.01 -9.79
C ARG A 107 6.11 21.80 -8.48
N GLU A 108 4.89 22.18 -8.10
CA GLU A 108 4.64 22.85 -6.83
C GLU A 108 5.04 21.99 -5.62
N ILE A 109 4.74 20.68 -5.66
CA ILE A 109 5.19 19.72 -4.64
C ILE A 109 6.73 19.64 -4.61
N GLY A 110 7.38 19.52 -5.76
CA GLY A 110 8.84 19.50 -5.86
C GLY A 110 9.49 20.75 -5.26
N ASP A 111 8.99 21.93 -5.62
CA ASP A 111 9.50 23.21 -5.13
C ASP A 111 9.31 23.37 -3.62
N LYS A 112 8.14 22.97 -3.09
CA LYS A 112 7.80 23.17 -1.67
C LYS A 112 8.48 22.17 -0.73
N PHE A 113 8.59 20.91 -1.13
CA PHE A 113 9.11 19.83 -0.28
C PHE A 113 10.57 19.48 -0.58
N GLY A 114 11.15 20.05 -1.64
CA GLY A 114 12.55 19.93 -1.99
C GLY A 114 12.99 18.48 -2.16
N MET A 115 14.15 18.13 -1.59
CA MET A 115 14.80 16.84 -1.78
C MET A 115 13.90 15.63 -1.44
N ILE A 116 12.96 15.77 -0.51
CA ILE A 116 12.02 14.69 -0.14
C ILE A 116 11.20 14.24 -1.37
N ALA A 117 10.76 15.17 -2.21
CA ALA A 117 10.01 14.88 -3.44
C ALA A 117 10.89 14.24 -4.53
N HIS A 118 12.20 14.47 -4.51
CA HIS A 118 13.16 14.02 -5.53
C HIS A 118 13.96 12.76 -5.15
N GLU A 119 13.71 12.16 -3.98
CA GLU A 119 14.47 11.00 -3.50
C GLU A 119 13.71 9.67 -3.60
N GLN A 120 12.46 9.67 -4.08
CA GLN A 120 11.50 8.61 -3.79
C GLN A 120 10.70 8.18 -5.03
N GLY A 121 11.03 7.04 -5.63
CA GLY A 121 10.15 6.30 -6.55
C GLY A 121 9.27 5.31 -5.77
N ILE A 122 8.44 5.82 -4.87
CA ILE A 122 7.65 5.00 -3.93
C ILE A 122 6.39 4.49 -4.60
N CYS A 123 6.21 3.16 -4.61
CA CYS A 123 4.97 2.54 -5.07
C CYS A 123 4.19 1.92 -3.90
N GLY A 124 3.00 2.42 -3.66
CA GLY A 124 2.03 1.89 -2.70
C GLY A 124 0.94 1.05 -3.34
N CYS A 125 0.13 0.45 -2.47
CA CYS A 125 -1.18 -0.09 -2.82
C CYS A 125 -2.22 0.52 -1.88
N HIS A 126 -3.27 1.13 -2.44
CA HIS A 126 -4.34 1.74 -1.66
C HIS A 126 -5.62 0.93 -1.80
N VAL A 127 -6.27 0.65 -0.68
CA VAL A 127 -7.57 -0.04 -0.67
C VAL A 127 -8.63 0.91 -0.17
N HIS A 128 -9.61 1.18 -1.04
CA HIS A 128 -10.81 1.93 -0.71
C HIS A 128 -11.91 0.97 -0.29
N VAL A 129 -12.60 1.27 0.81
CA VAL A 129 -13.78 0.51 1.26
C VAL A 129 -14.92 1.47 1.55
N ALA A 130 -16.10 1.19 1.00
CA ALA A 130 -17.30 2.01 1.19
C ALA A 130 -17.70 2.09 2.67
N VAL A 131 -18.04 3.30 3.12
CA VAL A 131 -18.50 3.57 4.50
C VAL A 131 -19.73 4.47 4.46
N PRO A 132 -20.65 4.38 5.44
CA PRO A 132 -21.94 5.07 5.36
C PRO A 132 -21.84 6.59 5.55
N SER A 133 -20.76 7.09 6.15
CA SER A 133 -20.54 8.51 6.38
C SER A 133 -19.06 8.81 6.66
N ARG A 134 -18.69 10.09 6.58
CA ARG A 134 -17.36 10.57 6.98
C ARG A 134 -17.09 10.35 8.47
N GLU A 135 -18.12 10.49 9.32
CA GLU A 135 -18.02 10.18 10.75
C GLU A 135 -17.71 8.68 10.97
N ALA A 136 -18.39 7.79 10.24
CA ALA A 136 -18.06 6.37 10.27
C ALA A 136 -16.62 6.10 9.79
N ALA A 137 -16.14 6.82 8.77
CA ALA A 137 -14.75 6.74 8.33
C ALA A 137 -13.76 7.10 9.46
N ILE A 138 -14.02 8.16 10.22
CA ILE A 138 -13.18 8.52 11.39
C ILE A 138 -13.20 7.43 12.45
N ARG A 139 -14.38 6.90 12.80
CA ARG A 139 -14.54 5.84 13.80
C ARG A 139 -13.87 4.53 13.37
N VAL A 140 -13.91 4.21 12.08
CA VAL A 140 -13.21 3.07 11.47
C VAL A 140 -11.71 3.31 11.51
N SER A 141 -11.21 4.48 11.07
CA SER A 141 -9.78 4.83 11.10
C SER A 141 -9.17 4.56 12.48
N ASN A 142 -9.82 5.04 13.54
CA ASN A 142 -9.35 4.84 14.91
C ASN A 142 -9.23 3.36 15.31
N ARG A 143 -10.14 2.49 14.83
CA ARG A 143 -10.16 1.05 15.10
C ARG A 143 -9.18 0.26 14.24
N LEU A 144 -8.79 0.77 13.09
CA LEU A 144 -7.81 0.15 12.20
C LEU A 144 -6.36 0.36 12.68
N ARG A 145 -6.09 1.45 13.41
CA ARG A 145 -4.75 1.81 13.95
C ARG A 145 -3.91 0.63 14.47
N PRO A 146 -4.39 -0.26 15.37
CA PRO A 146 -3.59 -1.37 15.88
C PRO A 146 -3.20 -2.41 14.82
N TRP A 147 -3.93 -2.48 13.70
CA TRP A 147 -3.77 -3.49 12.66
C TRP A 147 -2.93 -3.02 11.47
N LEU A 148 -2.75 -1.70 11.30
CA LEU A 148 -1.92 -1.14 10.21
C LEU A 148 -0.47 -1.68 10.21
N PRO A 149 0.23 -1.84 11.36
CA PRO A 149 1.55 -2.46 11.37
C PRO A 149 1.55 -3.92 10.89
N VAL A 150 0.47 -4.66 11.11
CA VAL A 150 0.35 -6.06 10.66
C VAL A 150 0.20 -6.11 9.14
N LEU A 151 -0.64 -5.24 8.58
CA LEU A 151 -0.80 -5.09 7.13
C LEU A 151 0.49 -4.62 6.46
N LEU A 152 1.25 -3.71 7.11
CA LEU A 152 2.57 -3.30 6.66
C LEU A 152 3.55 -4.48 6.57
N ALA A 153 3.62 -5.30 7.62
CA ALA A 153 4.49 -6.47 7.64
C ALA A 153 4.10 -7.49 6.55
N LEU A 154 2.79 -7.73 6.37
CA LEU A 154 2.24 -8.63 5.35
C LEU A 154 2.62 -8.18 3.94
N THR A 155 2.54 -6.88 3.65
CA THR A 155 2.69 -6.33 2.29
C THR A 155 4.09 -5.84 1.96
N ALA A 156 5.02 -5.85 2.91
CA ALA A 156 6.39 -5.41 2.73
C ALA A 156 7.02 -5.93 1.42
N ASN A 157 7.50 -5.02 0.56
CA ASN A 157 8.03 -5.32 -0.77
C ASN A 157 9.09 -4.29 -1.21
N SER A 158 9.95 -3.86 -0.28
CA SER A 158 11.01 -2.89 -0.55
C SER A 158 12.25 -3.16 0.30
N ALA A 159 12.67 -4.43 0.35
CA ALA A 159 13.82 -4.84 1.15
C ALA A 159 15.16 -4.46 0.52
N VAL A 160 15.23 -4.45 -0.82
CA VAL A 160 16.41 -4.04 -1.59
C VAL A 160 16.17 -2.66 -2.20
N TYR A 161 17.12 -1.74 -1.99
CA TYR A 161 17.06 -0.37 -2.50
C TYR A 161 18.46 0.09 -2.90
N ARG A 162 18.59 0.70 -4.10
CA ARG A 162 19.86 1.23 -4.61
C ARG A 162 21.01 0.20 -4.57
N ASN A 163 20.75 -1.00 -5.06
CA ASN A 163 21.69 -2.12 -5.14
C ASN A 163 22.23 -2.53 -3.76
N THR A 164 21.38 -2.53 -2.73
CA THR A 164 21.74 -2.86 -1.36
C THR A 164 20.53 -3.42 -0.59
N ASP A 165 20.74 -4.48 0.20
CA ASP A 165 19.78 -4.90 1.23
C ASP A 165 19.75 -3.85 2.34
N THR A 166 18.59 -3.24 2.56
CA THR A 166 18.39 -2.15 3.52
C THR A 166 18.40 -2.64 4.97
N GLY A 167 18.27 -3.95 5.18
CA GLY A 167 17.98 -4.56 6.47
C GLY A 167 16.54 -4.31 6.96
N TYR A 168 15.69 -3.66 6.18
CA TYR A 168 14.26 -3.50 6.42
C TYR A 168 13.46 -4.38 5.47
N ALA A 169 12.25 -4.78 5.85
CA ALA A 169 11.33 -5.47 4.95
C ALA A 169 10.55 -4.46 4.08
N SER A 170 10.10 -3.36 4.70
CA SER A 170 9.54 -2.20 3.99
C SER A 170 10.42 -0.97 4.25
N TRP A 171 11.36 -0.71 3.34
CA TRP A 171 12.11 0.55 3.33
C TRP A 171 11.27 1.72 2.81
N ARG A 172 10.23 1.45 2.00
CA ARG A 172 9.23 2.44 1.59
C ARG A 172 8.66 3.18 2.79
N SER A 173 8.25 2.46 3.84
CA SER A 173 7.69 3.10 5.05
C SER A 173 8.65 4.09 5.72
N VAL A 174 9.97 3.81 5.68
CA VAL A 174 11.00 4.68 6.27
C VAL A 174 11.19 5.96 5.45
N LEU A 175 11.18 5.85 4.11
CA LEU A 175 11.26 7.02 3.24
C LEU A 175 9.96 7.85 3.28
N TRP A 176 8.81 7.17 3.27
CA TRP A 176 7.49 7.79 3.33
C TRP A 176 7.30 8.60 4.62
N ALA A 177 7.75 8.10 5.76
CA ALA A 177 7.66 8.79 7.06
C ALA A 177 8.43 10.12 7.15
N ARG A 178 9.21 10.50 6.13
CA ARG A 178 9.86 11.82 6.04
C ARG A 178 8.89 12.92 5.61
N TRP A 179 7.77 12.57 4.97
CA TRP A 179 6.73 13.54 4.63
C TRP A 179 5.99 14.01 5.89
N PRO A 180 5.72 15.32 6.07
CA PRO A 180 5.19 15.86 7.32
C PRO A 180 3.85 15.27 7.79
N SER A 181 3.02 14.85 6.83
CA SER A 181 1.68 14.30 7.06
C SER A 181 1.60 12.78 6.88
N ALA A 182 2.75 12.10 6.70
CA ALA A 182 2.78 10.67 6.41
C ALA A 182 2.90 9.79 7.65
N GLY A 183 2.35 8.58 7.54
CA GLY A 183 2.50 7.52 8.53
C GLY A 183 1.26 7.31 9.41
N PRO A 184 1.44 6.85 10.66
CA PRO A 184 0.34 6.43 11.50
C PRO A 184 -0.68 7.55 11.71
N PRO A 185 -1.99 7.30 11.49
CA PRO A 185 -3.01 8.34 11.66
C PRO A 185 -3.14 8.74 13.14
N PRO A 186 -3.38 10.04 13.43
CA PRO A 186 -3.82 10.48 14.75
C PRO A 186 -5.15 9.81 15.14
N HIS A 187 -5.44 9.85 16.44
CA HIS A 187 -6.80 9.59 16.93
C HIS A 187 -7.64 10.85 16.73
N PHE A 188 -8.89 10.68 16.28
CA PHE A 188 -9.84 11.80 16.18
C PHE A 188 -11.18 11.44 16.83
N ASP A 189 -11.68 12.30 17.71
CA ASP A 189 -12.97 12.12 18.37
C ASP A 189 -14.15 12.61 17.52
N SER A 190 -13.90 13.44 16.52
CA SER A 190 -14.94 13.99 15.64
C SER A 190 -14.41 14.36 14.25
N VAL A 191 -15.34 14.61 13.32
CA VAL A 191 -15.03 15.17 12.00
C VAL A 191 -14.47 16.60 12.13
N ASP A 192 -14.98 17.39 13.08
CA ASP A 192 -14.52 18.77 13.32
C ASP A 192 -13.06 18.80 13.80
N GLU A 193 -12.67 17.87 14.67
CA GLU A 193 -11.28 17.74 15.11
C GLU A 193 -10.35 17.35 13.95
N TYR A 194 -10.77 16.39 13.13
CA TYR A 194 -10.06 16.02 11.91
C TYR A 194 -9.86 17.24 10.99
N ASP A 195 -10.93 18.01 10.74
CA ASP A 195 -10.89 19.20 9.89
C ASP A 195 -10.00 20.30 10.46
N ALA A 196 -10.05 20.51 11.78
CA ALA A 196 -9.19 21.47 12.45
C ALA A 196 -7.70 21.09 12.32
N VAL A 197 -7.37 19.81 12.43
CA VAL A 197 -5.98 19.33 12.26
C VAL A 197 -5.53 19.45 10.81
N VAL A 198 -6.36 19.09 9.83
CA VAL A 198 -6.04 19.26 8.41
C VAL A 198 -5.86 20.74 8.05
N ALA A 199 -6.71 21.62 8.57
CA ALA A 199 -6.59 23.07 8.37
C ALA A 199 -5.27 23.60 8.97
N MET A 200 -4.89 23.15 10.16
CA MET A 200 -3.61 23.49 10.79
C MET A 200 -2.41 22.99 9.99
N LEU A 201 -2.47 21.77 9.43
CA LEU A 201 -1.41 21.24 8.55
C LEU A 201 -1.29 22.05 7.24
N ARG A 202 -2.41 22.51 6.68
CA ARG A 202 -2.43 23.39 5.50
C ARG A 202 -1.80 24.74 5.81
N ASP A 203 -2.18 25.37 6.93
CA ASP A 203 -1.63 26.65 7.39
C ASP A 203 -0.12 26.57 7.64
N ALA A 204 0.34 25.50 8.28
CA ALA A 204 1.77 25.22 8.50
C ALA A 204 2.54 24.91 7.20
N GLY A 205 1.85 24.73 6.08
CA GLY A 205 2.42 24.32 4.81
C GLY A 205 2.87 22.86 4.75
N ALA A 206 2.54 22.06 5.76
CA ALA A 206 2.84 20.62 5.84
C ALA A 206 2.09 19.80 4.78
N VAL A 207 0.96 20.32 4.29
CA VAL A 207 0.20 19.77 3.15
C VAL A 207 -0.21 20.91 2.21
N LEU A 208 -0.35 20.65 0.91
CA LEU A 208 -0.92 21.62 -0.05
C LEU A 208 -2.45 21.56 -0.07
N ASP A 209 -3.00 20.35 0.06
CA ASP A 209 -4.42 20.05 -0.01
C ASP A 209 -4.72 18.70 0.65
N ASP A 210 -5.99 18.28 0.60
CA ASP A 210 -6.46 17.03 1.19
C ASP A 210 -5.80 15.80 0.56
N GLY A 211 -5.36 15.89 -0.70
CA GLY A 211 -4.63 14.82 -1.37
C GLY A 211 -3.27 14.53 -0.71
N MET A 212 -2.67 15.55 -0.08
CA MET A 212 -1.41 15.45 0.65
C MET A 212 -1.54 15.05 2.12
N VAL A 213 -2.74 14.71 2.61
CA VAL A 213 -2.92 14.15 3.95
C VAL A 213 -2.48 12.68 3.92
N TYR A 214 -1.20 12.41 4.11
CA TYR A 214 -0.59 11.10 3.85
C TYR A 214 -0.69 10.08 5.00
N TRP A 215 -1.71 10.23 5.84
CA TRP A 215 -2.00 9.25 6.88
C TRP A 215 -2.34 7.89 6.26
N ASP A 216 -1.81 6.82 6.86
CA ASP A 216 -1.90 5.46 6.33
C ASP A 216 -3.32 4.88 6.33
N VAL A 217 -4.25 5.54 7.02
CA VAL A 217 -5.68 5.39 6.78
C VAL A 217 -6.37 6.74 6.97
N ARG A 218 -7.25 7.09 6.03
CA ARG A 218 -7.97 8.37 6.03
C ARG A 218 -9.34 8.26 5.37
N PRO A 219 -10.30 9.14 5.68
CA PRO A 219 -11.44 9.36 4.81
C PRO A 219 -10.96 9.81 3.43
N SER A 220 -11.50 9.21 2.37
CA SER A 220 -11.20 9.67 1.01
C SER A 220 -11.78 11.08 0.79
N ALA A 221 -11.02 11.93 0.10
CA ALA A 221 -11.48 13.27 -0.29
C ALA A 221 -12.51 13.24 -1.44
N THR A 222 -12.51 12.16 -2.23
CA THR A 222 -13.27 12.06 -3.49
C THR A 222 -14.45 11.09 -3.37
N PHE A 223 -14.27 9.99 -2.62
CA PHE A 223 -15.23 8.90 -2.56
C PHE A 223 -15.80 8.74 -1.15
N PRO A 224 -17.03 8.21 -0.99
CA PRO A 224 -17.60 7.88 0.32
C PRO A 224 -16.97 6.59 0.88
N THR A 225 -15.64 6.60 1.03
CA THR A 225 -14.82 5.45 1.41
C THR A 225 -13.84 5.84 2.51
N ILE A 226 -13.45 4.86 3.31
CA ILE A 226 -12.16 4.89 4.00
C ILE A 226 -11.09 4.35 3.05
N GLU A 227 -9.92 4.98 3.05
CA GLU A 227 -8.79 4.63 2.20
C GLU A 227 -7.62 4.18 3.08
N VAL A 228 -7.14 2.94 2.89
CA VAL A 228 -5.99 2.37 3.60
C VAL A 228 -4.78 2.36 2.68
N ARG A 229 -3.70 3.04 3.08
CA ARG A 229 -2.51 3.36 2.26
C ARG A 229 -1.19 2.87 2.83
N VAL A 230 -1.24 2.09 3.92
CA VAL A 230 -0.06 1.62 4.64
C VAL A 230 0.87 0.73 3.78
N ALA A 231 0.31 0.01 2.82
CA ALA A 231 0.99 -1.06 2.11
C ALA A 231 2.03 -0.57 1.11
N ASP A 232 3.16 -1.29 1.03
CA ASP A 232 3.92 -1.34 -0.22
C ASP A 232 3.04 -2.02 -1.29
N VAL A 233 3.27 -1.74 -2.57
CA VAL A 233 2.59 -2.51 -3.63
C VAL A 233 2.95 -4.00 -3.51
N PRO A 234 1.98 -4.92 -3.36
CA PRO A 234 2.27 -6.34 -3.27
C PRO A 234 2.85 -6.91 -4.57
N ALA A 235 3.69 -7.95 -4.46
CA ALA A 235 4.45 -8.44 -5.61
C ALA A 235 3.54 -9.10 -6.65
N THR A 236 2.46 -9.75 -6.22
CA THR A 236 1.51 -10.46 -7.10
C THR A 236 0.08 -9.94 -6.95
N VAL A 237 -0.77 -10.19 -7.96
CA VAL A 237 -2.21 -9.87 -7.86
C VAL A 237 -2.88 -10.63 -6.72
N ALA A 238 -2.47 -11.87 -6.46
CA ALA A 238 -3.06 -12.67 -5.38
C ALA A 238 -2.80 -12.04 -4.00
N GLU A 239 -1.59 -11.54 -3.78
CA GLU A 239 -1.21 -10.80 -2.55
C GLU A 239 -2.00 -9.48 -2.44
N THR A 240 -2.22 -8.75 -3.54
CA THR A 240 -3.07 -7.55 -3.56
C THR A 240 -4.53 -7.85 -3.21
N VAL A 241 -5.09 -8.94 -3.76
CA VAL A 241 -6.47 -9.37 -3.45
C VAL A 241 -6.58 -9.79 -1.98
N LEU A 242 -5.58 -10.50 -1.44
CA LEU A 242 -5.51 -10.83 -0.02
C LEU A 242 -5.54 -9.57 0.86
N LEU A 243 -4.71 -8.56 0.56
CA LEU A 243 -4.73 -7.28 1.25
C LEU A 243 -6.12 -6.63 1.19
N ALA A 244 -6.73 -6.58 0.01
CA ALA A 244 -8.04 -5.94 -0.17
C ALA A 244 -9.15 -6.64 0.61
N MET A 245 -9.18 -7.99 0.61
CA MET A 245 -10.15 -8.78 1.37
C MET A 245 -9.96 -8.58 2.89
N LEU A 246 -8.72 -8.60 3.38
CA LEU A 246 -8.43 -8.34 4.79
C LEU A 246 -8.82 -6.92 5.21
N VAL A 247 -8.46 -5.90 4.42
CA VAL A 247 -8.84 -4.51 4.70
C VAL A 247 -10.35 -4.34 4.73
N ARG A 248 -11.08 -4.90 3.75
CA ARG A 248 -12.55 -4.87 3.75
C ARG A 248 -13.12 -5.53 5.00
N ALA A 249 -12.63 -6.71 5.37
CA ALA A 249 -13.09 -7.42 6.55
C ALA A 249 -12.80 -6.63 7.84
N THR A 250 -11.62 -6.02 7.97
CA THR A 250 -11.29 -5.14 9.10
C THR A 250 -12.23 -3.92 9.18
N VAL A 251 -12.54 -3.29 8.05
CA VAL A 251 -13.50 -2.17 8.00
C VAL A 251 -14.91 -2.62 8.38
N MET A 252 -15.37 -3.76 7.87
CA MET A 252 -16.68 -4.33 8.23
C MET A 252 -16.78 -4.64 9.72
N THR A 253 -15.74 -5.25 10.28
CA THR A 253 -15.63 -5.51 11.72
C THR A 253 -15.65 -4.21 12.53
N ALA A 254 -14.89 -3.20 12.13
CA ALA A 254 -14.86 -1.90 12.81
C ALA A 254 -16.21 -1.16 12.77
N LEU A 255 -16.94 -1.25 11.64
CA LEU A 255 -18.29 -0.71 11.53
C LEU A 255 -19.28 -1.45 12.44
N ASP A 256 -19.12 -2.76 12.61
CA ASP A 256 -19.95 -3.55 13.50
C ASP A 256 -19.67 -3.26 14.99
N GLU A 257 -18.40 -3.15 15.36
CA GLU A 257 -17.97 -2.70 16.69
C GLU A 257 -18.53 -1.32 17.04
N GLU A 258 -18.49 -0.36 16.11
CA GLU A 258 -19.06 0.97 16.31
C GLU A 258 -20.58 0.90 16.54
N ARG A 259 -21.31 0.13 15.73
CA ARG A 259 -22.77 -0.05 15.93
C ARG A 259 -23.11 -0.66 17.28
N GLN A 260 -22.24 -1.52 17.79
CA GLN A 260 -22.40 -2.16 19.10
C GLN A 260 -21.89 -1.32 20.27
N GLY A 261 -21.33 -0.13 20.01
CA GLY A 261 -20.77 0.75 21.03
C GLY A 261 -19.51 0.18 21.70
N GLN A 262 -18.76 -0.68 21.01
CA GLN A 262 -17.50 -1.22 21.55
C GLN A 262 -16.45 -0.13 21.66
N PRO A 263 -15.66 -0.09 22.76
CA PRO A 263 -14.66 0.94 22.96
C PRO A 263 -13.55 0.85 21.91
N VAL A 264 -13.01 2.01 21.54
CA VAL A 264 -11.82 2.09 20.68
C VAL A 264 -10.56 1.84 21.54
N PRO A 265 -9.62 0.99 21.10
CA PRO A 265 -8.35 0.80 21.81
C PRO A 265 -7.58 2.13 21.98
N ALA A 266 -7.24 2.45 23.23
CA ALA A 266 -6.44 3.63 23.53
C ALA A 266 -4.95 3.36 23.24
N LEU A 267 -4.47 3.86 22.10
CA LEU A 267 -3.08 3.68 21.66
C LEU A 267 -2.26 4.95 21.86
N ALA A 268 -1.21 4.85 22.65
CA ALA A 268 -0.22 5.92 22.77
C ALA A 268 0.50 6.12 21.42
N PRO A 269 0.64 7.37 20.92
CA PRO A 269 1.26 7.62 19.61
C PRO A 269 2.66 7.03 19.44
N HIS A 270 3.47 7.05 20.50
CA HIS A 270 4.82 6.48 20.47
C HIS A 270 4.81 4.94 20.34
N ALA A 271 3.85 4.26 20.95
CA ALA A 271 3.70 2.80 20.84
C ALA A 271 3.29 2.41 19.42
N LEU A 272 2.32 3.13 18.83
CA LEU A 272 1.91 2.92 17.44
C LEU A 272 3.10 3.14 16.47
N LYS A 273 3.86 4.23 16.65
CA LYS A 273 5.06 4.50 15.85
C LYS A 273 6.13 3.41 16.00
N ALA A 274 6.33 2.89 17.21
CA ALA A 274 7.26 1.79 17.46
C ALA A 274 6.82 0.48 16.79
N ALA A 275 5.51 0.18 16.81
CA ALA A 275 4.95 -0.99 16.12
C ALA A 275 5.15 -0.91 14.61
N TYR A 276 4.90 0.26 14.02
CA TYR A 276 5.19 0.55 12.62
C TYR A 276 6.65 0.30 12.25
N TRP A 277 7.57 0.88 13.02
CA TRP A 277 9.01 0.69 12.80
C TRP A 277 9.39 -0.79 12.87
N LYS A 278 8.87 -1.51 13.87
CA LYS A 278 9.19 -2.92 14.08
C LYS A 278 8.69 -3.80 12.92
N SER A 279 7.43 -3.61 12.52
CA SER A 279 6.86 -4.29 11.35
C SER A 279 7.58 -3.96 10.05
N ALA A 280 7.97 -2.70 9.84
CA ALA A 280 8.75 -2.28 8.67
C ALA A 280 10.15 -2.90 8.65
N ARG A 281 10.79 -3.03 9.82
CA ARG A 281 12.14 -3.58 9.97
C ARG A 281 12.16 -5.07 9.72
N ASP A 282 11.35 -5.80 10.48
CA ASP A 282 11.43 -7.24 10.55
C ASP A 282 10.59 -7.92 9.47
N GLY A 283 9.44 -7.35 9.11
CA GLY A 283 8.51 -7.93 8.14
C GLY A 283 7.72 -9.12 8.70
N LEU A 284 7.06 -9.85 7.79
CA LEU A 284 6.18 -10.97 8.14
C LEU A 284 6.93 -12.18 8.74
N ASP A 285 8.20 -12.37 8.39
CA ASP A 285 9.04 -13.48 8.85
C ASP A 285 9.82 -13.17 10.15
N GLY A 286 9.59 -11.99 10.75
CA GLY A 286 10.19 -11.62 12.02
C GLY A 286 9.17 -11.23 13.09
N GLU A 287 9.52 -10.22 13.87
CA GLU A 287 8.78 -9.81 15.05
C GLU A 287 7.97 -8.52 14.81
N ALA A 288 6.85 -8.37 15.51
CA ALA A 288 5.99 -7.19 15.53
C ALA A 288 5.61 -6.84 16.98
N VAL A 289 5.11 -5.62 17.22
CA VAL A 289 4.66 -5.21 18.55
C VAL A 289 3.17 -5.49 18.71
N ASP A 290 2.79 -6.28 19.71
CA ASP A 290 1.39 -6.48 20.10
C ASP A 290 0.86 -5.21 20.79
N LEU A 291 -0.03 -4.49 20.11
CA LEU A 291 -0.62 -3.24 20.61
C LEU A 291 -1.88 -3.44 21.47
N LEU A 292 -2.45 -4.65 21.52
CA LEU A 292 -3.79 -4.88 22.08
C LEU A 292 -3.77 -5.70 23.38
N GLU A 293 -2.95 -6.74 23.45
CA GLU A 293 -2.93 -7.62 24.63
C GLU A 293 -1.65 -7.44 25.44
N GLY A 294 -0.51 -7.74 24.81
CA GLY A 294 0.74 -7.96 25.52
C GLY A 294 1.64 -6.75 25.67
N HIS A 295 1.52 -5.73 24.81
CA HIS A 295 2.44 -4.57 24.76
C HIS A 295 3.92 -4.96 24.69
N HIS A 296 4.24 -6.08 24.02
CA HIS A 296 5.60 -6.60 23.83
C HIS A 296 5.78 -7.14 22.40
N SER A 297 7.02 -7.49 22.07
CA SER A 297 7.39 -8.10 20.79
C SER A 297 6.88 -9.53 20.71
N VAL A 298 6.20 -9.87 19.62
CA VAL A 298 5.74 -11.23 19.28
C VAL A 298 5.97 -11.51 17.80
N PRO A 299 5.94 -12.76 17.34
CA PRO A 299 6.03 -13.07 15.91
C PRO A 299 4.95 -12.35 15.11
N ALA A 300 5.31 -11.71 13.99
CA ALA A 300 4.36 -10.96 13.16
C ALA A 300 3.20 -11.83 12.66
N ARG A 301 3.48 -13.11 12.38
CA ARG A 301 2.47 -14.12 11.99
C ARG A 301 1.40 -14.35 13.06
N LEU A 302 1.77 -14.31 14.35
CA LEU A 302 0.80 -14.46 15.42
C LEU A 302 -0.20 -13.31 15.42
N LEU A 303 0.25 -12.07 15.17
CA LEU A 303 -0.66 -10.92 15.06
C LEU A 303 -1.52 -10.97 13.80
N LEU A 304 -1.00 -11.52 12.71
CA LEU A 304 -1.76 -11.77 11.49
C LEU A 304 -2.86 -12.82 11.71
N ASP A 305 -2.54 -13.94 12.38
CA ASP A 305 -3.53 -14.96 12.73
C ASP A 305 -4.63 -14.37 13.62
N ARG A 306 -4.27 -13.56 14.62
CA ARG A 306 -5.23 -12.83 15.46
C ARG A 306 -6.11 -11.87 14.67
N LEU A 307 -5.54 -11.15 13.70
CA LEU A 307 -6.32 -10.29 12.80
C LEU A 307 -7.34 -11.13 12.01
N VAL A 308 -6.91 -12.25 11.42
CA VAL A 308 -7.78 -13.15 10.65
C VAL A 308 -8.90 -13.71 11.52
N ASP A 309 -8.59 -14.19 12.71
CA ASP A 309 -9.57 -14.67 13.69
C ASP A 309 -10.56 -13.56 14.06
N ARG A 310 -10.06 -12.35 14.30
CA ARG A 310 -10.87 -11.17 14.65
C ARG A 310 -11.86 -10.81 13.53
N VAL A 311 -11.43 -10.88 12.27
CA VAL A 311 -12.26 -10.48 11.11
C VAL A 311 -12.98 -11.64 10.44
N ARG A 312 -12.80 -12.87 10.93
CA ARG A 312 -13.42 -14.08 10.39
C ARG A 312 -14.93 -13.95 10.15
N PRO A 313 -15.77 -13.42 11.08
CA PRO A 313 -17.19 -13.27 10.82
C PRO A 313 -17.49 -12.38 9.59
N ALA A 314 -16.68 -11.34 9.37
CA ALA A 314 -16.82 -10.48 8.20
C ALA A 314 -16.40 -11.18 6.91
N LEU A 315 -15.30 -11.96 6.95
CA LEU A 315 -14.84 -12.77 5.82
C LEU A 315 -15.87 -13.84 5.43
N GLU A 316 -16.46 -14.55 6.40
CA GLU A 316 -17.50 -15.54 6.17
C GLU A 316 -18.77 -14.90 5.59
N ALA A 317 -19.15 -13.70 6.07
CA ALA A 317 -20.33 -12.99 5.57
C ALA A 317 -20.24 -12.62 4.08
N VAL A 318 -19.03 -12.40 3.55
CA VAL A 318 -18.80 -12.07 2.13
C VAL A 318 -18.24 -13.24 1.31
N GLY A 319 -18.03 -14.40 1.94
CA GLY A 319 -17.52 -15.61 1.28
C GLY A 319 -16.03 -15.60 0.96
N ASP A 320 -15.22 -14.76 1.62
CA ASP A 320 -13.79 -14.61 1.33
C ASP A 320 -12.87 -15.46 2.24
N PHE A 321 -13.41 -16.10 3.29
CA PHE A 321 -12.59 -16.75 4.33
C PHE A 321 -11.66 -17.84 3.78
N ASP A 322 -12.17 -18.74 2.94
CA ASP A 322 -11.37 -19.82 2.35
C ASP A 322 -10.28 -19.26 1.42
N ALA A 323 -10.61 -18.25 0.59
CA ALA A 323 -9.65 -17.62 -0.29
C ALA A 323 -8.52 -16.90 0.47
N VAL A 324 -8.86 -16.22 1.58
CA VAL A 324 -7.89 -15.57 2.47
C VAL A 324 -6.96 -16.60 3.11
N THR A 325 -7.51 -17.67 3.70
CA THR A 325 -6.72 -18.68 4.40
C THR A 325 -5.80 -19.44 3.44
N GLU A 326 -6.29 -19.81 2.26
CA GLU A 326 -5.48 -20.43 1.20
C GLU A 326 -4.32 -19.52 0.75
N GLU A 327 -4.57 -18.23 0.55
CA GLU A 327 -3.51 -17.30 0.13
C GLU A 327 -2.49 -17.06 1.25
N LEU A 328 -2.93 -17.02 2.52
CA LEU A 328 -2.02 -16.92 3.66
C LEU A 328 -1.11 -18.14 3.80
N VAL A 329 -1.59 -19.35 3.49
CA VAL A 329 -0.73 -20.54 3.39
C VAL A 329 0.31 -20.35 2.29
N ARG A 330 -0.08 -19.88 1.10
CA ARG A 330 0.86 -19.61 0.01
C ARG A 330 1.89 -18.54 0.37
N VAL A 331 1.49 -17.44 1.00
CA VAL A 331 2.39 -16.40 1.51
C VAL A 331 3.31 -16.95 2.60
N THR A 332 2.85 -17.92 3.40
CA THR A 332 3.69 -18.59 4.40
C THR A 332 4.81 -19.41 3.77
N GLU A 333 4.47 -20.20 2.76
CA GLU A 333 5.41 -21.09 2.06
C GLU A 333 6.36 -20.33 1.13
N GLN A 334 5.82 -19.36 0.40
CA GLN A 334 6.55 -18.65 -0.66
C GLN A 334 7.09 -17.30 -0.21
N GLY A 335 6.61 -16.73 0.88
CA GLY A 335 6.94 -15.39 1.34
C GLY A 335 6.32 -14.28 0.48
N ASN A 336 6.20 -13.09 1.07
CA ASN A 336 5.79 -11.86 0.38
C ASN A 336 6.92 -11.26 -0.47
N GLY A 337 6.66 -10.09 -1.05
CA GLY A 337 7.62 -9.37 -1.89
C GLY A 337 9.00 -9.15 -1.26
N ALA A 338 9.08 -8.69 -0.01
CA ALA A 338 10.35 -8.48 0.69
C ALA A 338 11.15 -9.78 0.85
N MET A 339 10.48 -10.87 1.21
CA MET A 339 11.11 -12.19 1.32
C MET A 339 11.60 -12.70 -0.04
N ARG A 340 10.83 -12.49 -1.12
CA ARG A 340 11.24 -12.80 -2.50
C ARG A 340 12.48 -12.01 -2.91
N GLN A 341 12.51 -10.71 -2.65
CA GLN A 341 13.65 -9.84 -2.95
C GLN A 341 14.91 -10.29 -2.20
N ARG A 342 14.81 -10.54 -0.88
CA ARG A 342 15.96 -10.99 -0.07
C ARG A 342 16.49 -12.34 -0.54
N ARG A 343 15.63 -13.33 -0.79
CA ARG A 343 16.06 -14.62 -1.34
C ARG A 343 16.75 -14.46 -2.69
N ALA A 344 16.21 -13.62 -3.56
CA ALA A 344 16.81 -13.35 -4.86
C ALA A 344 18.20 -12.70 -4.72
N TRP A 345 18.30 -11.68 -3.86
CA TRP A 345 19.54 -10.96 -3.55
C TRP A 345 20.61 -11.89 -2.97
N GLN A 346 20.28 -12.72 -1.99
CA GLN A 346 21.23 -13.60 -1.30
C GLN A 346 21.89 -14.65 -2.20
N ARG A 347 21.34 -14.93 -3.40
CA ARG A 347 21.96 -15.86 -4.36
C ARG A 347 23.33 -15.39 -4.81
N ARG A 348 23.45 -14.10 -5.18
CA ARG A 348 24.68 -13.54 -5.80
C ARG A 348 25.03 -12.13 -5.35
N HIS A 349 24.21 -11.50 -4.51
CA HIS A 349 24.28 -10.08 -4.13
C HIS A 349 24.24 -9.17 -5.36
N ASP A 350 23.34 -9.51 -6.28
CA ASP A 350 23.16 -8.86 -7.57
C ASP A 350 21.72 -8.40 -7.70
N VAL A 351 21.51 -7.10 -7.95
CA VAL A 351 20.18 -6.53 -8.09
C VAL A 351 19.44 -7.08 -9.31
N ALA A 352 20.16 -7.54 -10.34
CA ALA A 352 19.53 -8.15 -11.52
C ALA A 352 18.70 -9.39 -11.13
N ASP A 353 19.15 -10.17 -10.15
CA ASP A 353 18.41 -11.34 -9.64
C ASP A 353 17.10 -10.91 -8.95
N VAL A 354 17.10 -9.75 -8.28
CA VAL A 354 15.94 -9.17 -7.62
C VAL A 354 14.94 -8.64 -8.64
N ILE A 355 15.42 -7.92 -9.65
CA ILE A 355 14.61 -7.39 -10.75
C ILE A 355 13.95 -8.52 -11.53
N ALA A 356 14.69 -9.59 -11.85
CA ALA A 356 14.13 -10.77 -12.53
C ALA A 356 12.99 -11.41 -11.72
N ALA A 357 13.20 -11.60 -10.41
CA ALA A 357 12.17 -12.15 -9.52
C ALA A 357 10.95 -11.23 -9.40
N ALA A 358 11.15 -9.91 -9.33
CA ALA A 358 10.08 -8.93 -9.27
C ALA A 358 9.28 -8.89 -10.59
N THR A 359 9.96 -8.99 -11.73
CA THR A 359 9.33 -9.03 -13.07
C THR A 359 8.42 -10.24 -13.20
N GLU A 360 8.92 -11.44 -12.84
CA GLU A 360 8.14 -12.67 -12.85
C GLU A 360 6.92 -12.59 -11.93
N ALA A 361 7.08 -12.05 -10.72
CA ALA A 361 6.00 -11.91 -9.76
C ALA A 361 4.93 -10.89 -10.22
N THR A 362 5.35 -9.77 -10.81
CA THR A 362 4.48 -8.66 -11.22
C THR A 362 3.37 -9.12 -12.16
N THR A 363 3.74 -9.95 -13.14
CA THR A 363 2.83 -10.48 -14.16
C THR A 363 2.39 -11.92 -13.87
N SER A 364 2.61 -12.44 -12.66
CA SER A 364 2.22 -13.81 -12.32
C SER A 364 0.71 -14.00 -12.44
N GLY A 365 0.28 -14.96 -13.27
CA GLY A 365 -1.12 -15.24 -13.56
C GLY A 365 -1.79 -14.29 -14.55
N CYS A 366 -1.06 -13.27 -15.03
CA CYS A 366 -1.47 -12.41 -16.14
C CYS A 366 -1.20 -13.10 -17.49
#